data_AF-A0A3S2LN85-F1
#
_entry.id   AF-A0A3S2LN85-F1
#
_cell.length_a   1.000
_cell.length_b   1.000
_cell.length_c   1.000
_cell.angle_alpha   90.00
_cell.angle_beta   90.00
_cell.angle_gamma   90.00
#
_symmetry.space_group_name_H-M   'P 1'
#
loop_
_entity.id
_entity.type
_entity.pdbx_description
1 polymer ?
#
loop_
_entity_poly.entity_id
_entity_poly.type
_entity_poly.pdbx_seq_one_letter_code
_entity_poly.pdbx_strand_id
1 'polypeptide(L)'
;MTRCSEQEEHADEANKQQKRRSKSGKHVSFPPDEKIVSSFVEDRDRANERCVTMEEVLEAYRQSCCKHQVQPKERILQQLQQGGCVGGSVERLDLKGERLDHRSCEALEAVLKSLHFDFINLQAAQLEENGASSLLDMILYYESTTYLDISDNTSMGTSAWRALAHLIKQSVRLSRLDVCNVSLVDYPARSLSKALLTSRLSVLHLHNAQLSGTPLFTLVGALKNNRALRELYLSDNLLNSYQDAMQLGDLLRFNAALHTLGLSNNMVADAGLEELCDGLSRQTEGLKVLQLRNNHLTHNGMEHLAKALPVLKVLQVLDLGENSLGNEGIQVIREALIANNTLKQLGLAQTGVTCEAQTLIISAARSSHTPGSRTALKLRPPGEGSRQLDELSAVALAEFVAESRHIHKLDLRQNPVRLGGLMALSLSLRINRSLAFLDVDPVPPEDKDEFLVETQMKLQAEITRRCLANAGRLANAGRLGSET
;
A
#
# COMPACT_ATOMS: atom_id res chain seq x y z
N MET A 1 -17.49 11.59 76.96
CA MET A 1 -17.07 10.40 76.17
C MET A 1 -15.96 10.86 75.25
N THR A 2 -14.73 10.71 75.73
CA THR A 2 -13.50 11.13 75.03
C THR A 2 -12.40 10.26 75.63
N ARG A 3 -12.00 9.21 74.92
CA ARG A 3 -10.83 8.33 75.13
C ARG A 3 -10.97 7.12 74.20
N CYS A 4 -10.42 7.20 72.99
CA CYS A 4 -10.04 6.05 72.13
C CYS A 4 -9.38 6.53 70.83
N SER A 5 -8.35 7.37 70.90
CA SER A 5 -7.61 7.78 69.68
C SER A 5 -6.15 8.21 69.92
N GLU A 6 -5.53 7.79 71.02
CA GLU A 6 -4.12 8.13 71.33
C GLU A 6 -3.25 6.91 71.68
N GLN A 7 -3.75 5.68 71.49
CA GLN A 7 -2.99 4.45 71.80
C GLN A 7 -2.58 3.62 70.56
N GLU A 8 -2.97 4.01 69.35
CA GLU A 8 -2.52 3.32 68.11
C GLU A 8 -1.34 4.03 67.42
N GLU A 9 -1.03 5.29 67.74
CA GLU A 9 0.11 6.00 67.11
C GLU A 9 1.48 5.69 67.75
N HIS A 10 1.53 5.13 68.96
CA HIS A 10 2.81 4.80 69.62
C HIS A 10 3.34 3.39 69.36
N ALA A 11 2.53 2.50 68.75
CA ALA A 11 2.97 1.14 68.41
C ALA A 11 3.76 1.08 67.08
N ASP A 12 3.57 2.06 66.18
CA ASP A 12 4.13 2.04 64.83
C ASP A 12 5.48 2.79 64.69
N GLU A 13 5.84 3.63 65.68
CA GLU A 13 7.18 4.24 65.74
C GLU A 13 8.24 3.34 66.40
N ALA A 14 7.86 2.49 67.36
CA ALA A 14 8.78 1.54 68.00
C ALA A 14 9.29 0.48 67.01
N ASN A 15 8.46 0.08 66.04
CA ASN A 15 8.83 -0.90 65.03
C ASN A 15 9.71 -0.29 63.90
N LYS A 16 9.70 1.04 63.75
CA LYS A 16 10.59 1.77 62.83
C LYS A 16 12.00 1.99 63.39
N GLN A 17 12.19 1.99 64.71
CA GLN A 17 13.51 2.13 65.33
C GLN A 17 14.26 0.78 65.48
N GLN A 18 13.55 -0.35 65.56
CA GLN A 18 14.21 -1.66 65.74
C GLN A 18 14.68 -2.31 64.43
N LYS A 19 14.17 -1.88 63.26
CA LYS A 19 14.71 -2.29 61.94
C LYS A 19 15.92 -1.47 61.45
N ARG A 20 16.38 -0.49 62.23
CA ARG A 20 17.55 0.35 61.90
C ARG A 20 18.88 -0.14 62.49
N ARG A 21 18.92 -1.27 63.20
CA ARG A 21 20.13 -1.79 63.88
C ARG A 21 20.64 -3.15 63.38
N SER A 22 20.53 -3.43 62.08
CA SER A 22 21.34 -4.49 61.43
C SER A 22 21.72 -4.15 59.98
N LYS A 23 22.25 -2.95 59.74
CA LYS A 23 23.02 -2.69 58.52
C LYS A 23 24.51 -2.87 58.85
N SER A 24 25.00 -4.10 58.71
CA SER A 24 26.43 -4.29 58.43
C SER A 24 26.74 -3.50 57.15
N GLY A 25 27.75 -2.64 57.23
CA GLY A 25 28.16 -1.78 56.12
C GLY A 25 28.59 -2.62 54.92
N LYS A 26 27.67 -2.82 53.97
CA LYS A 26 28.03 -3.27 52.62
C LYS A 26 28.59 -2.05 51.89
N HIS A 27 29.90 -1.89 51.97
CA HIS A 27 30.63 -0.96 51.13
C HIS A 27 30.57 -1.48 49.69
N VAL A 28 29.99 -0.71 48.77
CA VAL A 28 30.02 -0.99 47.33
C VAL A 28 31.24 -0.24 46.80
N SER A 29 32.34 -0.95 46.50
CA SER A 29 33.43 -0.38 45.73
C SER A 29 33.11 -0.56 44.25
N PHE A 30 32.99 0.56 43.53
CA PHE A 30 32.99 0.52 42.08
C PHE A 30 34.41 0.25 41.58
N PRO A 31 34.60 -0.57 40.53
CA PRO A 31 35.88 -0.66 39.84
C PRO A 31 36.32 0.75 39.39
N PRO A 32 37.62 1.05 39.30
CA PRO A 32 38.07 2.26 38.60
C PRO A 32 37.48 2.27 37.18
N ASP A 33 37.17 3.46 36.67
CA ASP A 33 36.36 3.72 35.46
C ASP A 33 36.77 2.91 34.22
N GLU A 34 37.99 2.37 34.19
CA GLU A 34 38.50 1.45 33.16
C GLU A 34 37.86 0.05 33.14
N LYS A 35 36.94 -0.28 34.07
CA LYS A 35 36.28 -1.61 34.15
C LYS A 35 34.75 -1.56 34.27
N ILE A 36 34.12 -0.45 33.97
CA ILE A 36 32.66 -0.41 33.79
C ILE A 36 32.35 -0.94 32.40
N VAL A 37 32.00 -2.23 32.29
CA VAL A 37 31.46 -2.79 31.04
C VAL A 37 30.02 -2.32 30.91
N SER A 38 29.84 -1.08 30.48
CA SER A 38 28.60 -0.59 29.88
C SER A 38 28.57 -1.06 28.43
N SER A 39 28.47 -2.36 28.20
CA SER A 39 28.14 -2.86 26.86
C SER A 39 26.63 -2.74 26.65
N PHE A 40 26.13 -1.50 26.65
CA PHE A 40 25.28 -1.14 25.54
C PHE A 40 26.18 -1.33 24.33
N VAL A 41 25.85 -2.29 23.47
CA VAL A 41 26.57 -2.48 22.21
C VAL A 41 26.21 -1.28 21.35
N GLU A 42 26.93 -0.18 21.60
CA GLU A 42 27.18 0.85 20.61
C GLU A 42 27.71 0.14 19.36
N ASP A 43 27.23 0.61 18.20
CA ASP A 43 27.58 0.13 16.87
C ASP A 43 28.95 -0.54 16.86
N ARG A 44 28.98 -1.87 16.70
CA ARG A 44 30.25 -2.56 16.50
C ARG A 44 30.95 -1.85 15.35
N ASP A 45 32.12 -1.31 15.67
CA ASP A 45 33.14 -0.80 14.78
C ASP A 45 33.35 -1.75 13.58
N ARG A 46 32.48 -1.67 12.57
CA ARG A 46 32.67 -2.34 11.28
C ARG A 46 33.58 -1.55 10.35
N ALA A 47 34.05 -0.38 10.78
CA ALA A 47 35.05 0.41 10.08
C ALA A 47 36.39 -0.32 9.91
N ASN A 48 36.60 -1.46 10.60
CA ASN A 48 37.82 -2.26 10.54
C ASN A 48 37.60 -3.75 10.19
N GLU A 49 36.39 -4.14 9.77
CA GLU A 49 36.16 -5.50 9.26
C GLU A 49 36.73 -5.58 7.82
N ARG A 50 37.72 -6.45 7.61
CA ARG A 50 38.18 -6.83 6.27
C ARG A 50 36.95 -7.09 5.40
N CYS A 51 36.88 -6.47 4.22
CA CYS A 51 35.86 -6.82 3.23
C CYS A 51 35.95 -8.31 2.94
N VAL A 52 34.98 -9.07 3.45
CA VAL A 52 34.85 -10.50 3.18
C VAL A 52 34.56 -10.67 1.69
N THR A 53 35.37 -11.47 1.02
CA THR A 53 35.18 -11.76 -0.40
C THR A 53 33.99 -12.71 -0.58
N MET A 54 33.33 -12.66 -1.74
CA MET A 54 32.22 -13.58 -2.03
C MET A 54 32.67 -15.04 -1.99
N GLU A 55 33.91 -15.33 -2.38
CA GLU A 55 34.49 -16.68 -2.28
C GLU A 55 34.61 -17.16 -0.83
N GLU A 56 35.01 -16.30 0.10
CA GLU A 56 35.07 -16.61 1.53
C GLU A 56 33.67 -16.88 2.11
N VAL A 57 32.66 -16.10 1.72
CA VAL A 57 31.26 -16.35 2.15
C VAL A 57 30.75 -17.67 1.60
N LEU A 58 31.07 -17.99 0.35
CA LEU A 58 30.64 -19.20 -0.32
C LEU A 58 31.27 -20.45 0.34
N GLU A 59 32.55 -20.38 0.67
CA GLU A 59 33.24 -21.44 1.40
C GLU A 59 32.72 -21.58 2.84
N ALA A 60 32.49 -20.46 3.54
CA ALA A 60 31.88 -20.47 4.86
C ALA A 60 30.46 -21.08 4.84
N TYR A 61 29.67 -20.81 3.82
CA TYR A 61 28.35 -21.42 3.64
C TYR A 61 28.45 -22.93 3.42
N ARG A 62 29.36 -23.40 2.55
CA ARG A 62 29.60 -24.85 2.35
C ARG A 62 30.01 -25.55 3.64
N GLN A 63 30.93 -24.94 4.40
CA GLN A 63 31.35 -25.46 5.70
C GLN A 63 30.20 -25.50 6.71
N SER A 64 29.36 -24.45 6.72
CA SER A 64 28.15 -24.39 7.55
C SER A 64 27.15 -25.49 7.18
N CYS A 65 26.94 -25.75 5.89
CA CYS A 65 26.12 -26.86 5.41
C CYS A 65 26.68 -28.23 5.85
N CYS A 66 27.99 -28.44 5.72
CA CYS A 66 28.64 -29.66 6.21
C CYS A 66 28.47 -29.84 7.73
N LYS A 67 28.65 -28.76 8.51
CA LYS A 67 28.45 -28.77 9.97
C LYS A 67 27.03 -29.17 10.37
N HIS A 68 26.02 -28.68 9.65
CA HIS A 68 24.61 -28.96 9.91
C HIS A 68 24.09 -30.22 9.18
N GLN A 69 24.95 -30.92 8.43
CA GLN A 69 24.63 -32.14 7.69
C GLN A 69 23.50 -31.92 6.65
N VAL A 70 23.55 -30.79 5.95
CA VAL A 70 22.63 -30.45 4.85
C VAL A 70 23.40 -30.23 3.56
N GLN A 71 22.74 -30.51 2.43
CA GLN A 71 23.32 -30.17 1.13
C GLN A 71 23.19 -28.66 0.89
N PRO A 72 24.26 -27.98 0.44
CA PRO A 72 24.17 -26.58 0.03
C PRO A 72 23.11 -26.41 -1.05
N LYS A 73 22.28 -25.36 -0.92
CA LYS A 73 21.27 -25.09 -1.95
C LYS A 73 21.94 -24.43 -3.16
N GLU A 74 21.77 -25.03 -4.33
CA GLU A 74 22.34 -24.53 -5.59
C GLU A 74 21.97 -23.08 -5.87
N ARG A 75 20.73 -22.68 -5.55
CA ARG A 75 20.27 -21.30 -5.74
C ARG A 75 21.07 -20.29 -4.92
N ILE A 76 21.55 -20.66 -3.73
CA ILE A 76 22.41 -19.80 -2.91
C ILE A 76 23.80 -19.72 -3.53
N LEU A 77 24.35 -20.87 -3.94
CA LEU A 77 25.68 -20.93 -4.57
C LEU A 77 25.72 -20.06 -5.83
N GLN A 78 24.72 -20.17 -6.70
CA GLN A 78 24.62 -19.37 -7.93
C GLN A 78 24.56 -17.88 -7.65
N GLN A 79 23.75 -17.47 -6.66
CA GLN A 79 23.63 -16.05 -6.27
C GLN A 79 24.94 -15.50 -5.68
N LEU A 80 25.65 -16.28 -4.87
CA LEU A 80 26.95 -15.86 -4.32
C LEU A 80 28.07 -15.84 -5.38
N GLN A 81 28.00 -16.69 -6.41
CA GLN A 81 28.97 -16.68 -7.52
C GLN A 81 28.76 -15.53 -8.49
N GLN A 82 27.50 -15.17 -8.75
CA GLN A 82 27.12 -14.12 -9.70
C GLN A 82 27.01 -12.74 -9.04
N GLY A 83 26.88 -12.70 -7.71
CA GLY A 83 26.66 -11.48 -6.95
C GLY A 83 27.89 -10.59 -6.85
N GLY A 84 27.75 -9.32 -7.22
CA GLY A 84 28.70 -8.28 -6.87
C GLY A 84 28.48 -7.83 -5.42
N CYS A 85 29.55 -7.77 -4.62
CA CYS A 85 29.52 -7.17 -3.29
C CYS A 85 30.06 -5.74 -3.35
N VAL A 86 29.29 -4.76 -2.92
CA VAL A 86 29.82 -3.41 -2.68
C VAL A 86 29.72 -3.13 -1.18
N GLY A 87 30.85 -3.17 -0.48
CA GLY A 87 30.91 -2.87 0.95
C GLY A 87 30.14 -3.85 1.85
N GLY A 88 30.01 -5.12 1.48
CA GLY A 88 29.28 -6.13 2.27
C GLY A 88 27.77 -6.16 2.05
N SER A 89 27.26 -5.40 1.07
CA SER A 89 25.85 -5.37 0.68
C SER A 89 25.64 -6.04 -0.68
N VAL A 90 24.55 -6.80 -0.77
CA VAL A 90 24.05 -7.50 -1.95
C VAL A 90 22.60 -7.10 -2.17
N GLU A 91 22.17 -6.97 -3.42
CA GLU A 91 20.80 -6.53 -3.72
C GLU A 91 19.74 -7.52 -3.19
N ARG A 92 19.97 -8.83 -3.36
CA ARG A 92 18.93 -9.83 -3.10
C ARG A 92 19.49 -11.19 -2.67
N LEU A 93 18.81 -11.82 -1.71
CA LEU A 93 18.87 -13.25 -1.45
C LEU A 93 17.51 -13.88 -1.76
N ASP A 94 17.40 -14.57 -2.89
CA ASP A 94 16.17 -15.18 -3.36
C ASP A 94 16.15 -16.69 -3.12
N LEU A 95 15.28 -17.13 -2.21
CA LEU A 95 15.04 -18.52 -1.83
C LEU A 95 13.61 -18.95 -2.14
N LYS A 96 12.93 -18.27 -3.06
CA LYS A 96 11.53 -18.56 -3.37
C LYS A 96 11.32 -20.01 -3.82
N GLY A 97 10.45 -20.75 -3.12
CA GLY A 97 10.15 -22.15 -3.45
C GLY A 97 11.22 -23.16 -3.00
N GLU A 98 12.32 -22.70 -2.40
CA GLU A 98 13.33 -23.60 -1.84
C GLU A 98 12.86 -24.13 -0.49
N ARG A 99 12.75 -25.46 -0.33
CA ARG A 99 12.42 -26.04 0.97
C ARG A 99 13.57 -25.81 1.97
N LEU A 100 13.30 -25.04 3.01
CA LEU A 100 14.24 -24.74 4.10
C LEU A 100 13.78 -25.46 5.38
N ASP A 101 14.41 -26.61 5.66
CA ASP A 101 14.27 -27.27 6.95
C ASP A 101 15.08 -26.52 8.04
N HIS A 102 14.87 -26.88 9.30
CA HIS A 102 15.54 -26.21 10.42
C HIS A 102 17.08 -26.18 10.27
N ARG A 103 17.69 -27.27 9.81
CA ARG A 103 19.14 -27.35 9.60
C ARG A 103 19.62 -26.48 8.44
N SER A 104 18.85 -26.38 7.35
CA SER A 104 19.15 -25.47 6.25
C SER A 104 19.07 -24.01 6.70
N CYS A 105 18.09 -23.67 7.55
CA CYS A 105 17.98 -22.33 8.14
C CYS A 105 19.20 -22.01 9.01
N GLU A 106 19.62 -22.90 9.91
CA GLU A 106 20.85 -22.71 10.71
C GLU A 106 22.10 -22.56 9.83
N ALA A 107 22.17 -23.30 8.71
CA ALA A 107 23.30 -23.19 7.80
C ALA A 107 23.43 -21.80 7.16
N LEU A 108 22.31 -21.06 7.01
CA LEU A 108 22.28 -19.70 6.45
C LEU A 108 22.93 -18.65 7.35
N GLU A 109 23.20 -18.95 8.63
CA GLU A 109 23.86 -18.01 9.55
C GLU A 109 25.16 -17.47 8.95
N ALA A 110 25.96 -18.34 8.32
CA ALA A 110 27.24 -17.99 7.70
C ALA A 110 27.09 -16.90 6.61
N VAL A 111 25.97 -16.91 5.90
CA VAL A 111 25.64 -15.93 4.86
C VAL A 111 25.12 -14.63 5.48
N LEU A 112 24.13 -14.73 6.37
CA LEU A 112 23.46 -13.58 6.99
C LEU A 112 24.37 -12.76 7.91
N LYS A 113 25.37 -13.40 8.51
CA LYS A 113 26.40 -12.73 9.33
C LYS A 113 27.35 -11.91 8.48
N SER A 114 27.65 -12.38 7.27
CA SER A 114 28.71 -11.84 6.41
C SER A 114 28.20 -10.79 5.44
N LEU A 115 26.91 -10.85 5.08
CA LEU A 115 26.30 -10.01 4.05
C LEU A 115 25.00 -9.36 4.54
N HIS A 116 24.75 -8.16 4.02
CA HIS A 116 23.45 -7.49 4.13
C HIS A 116 22.76 -7.52 2.78
N PHE A 117 21.44 -7.66 2.80
CA PHE A 117 20.60 -7.74 1.63
C PHE A 117 19.63 -6.56 1.58
N ASP A 118 19.40 -5.97 0.41
CA ASP A 118 18.29 -5.02 0.30
C ASP A 118 16.96 -5.78 0.43
N PHE A 119 16.90 -6.99 -0.15
CA PHE A 119 15.75 -7.86 -0.14
C PHE A 119 16.09 -9.33 0.14
N ILE A 120 15.38 -9.95 1.08
CA ILE A 120 15.40 -11.41 1.30
C ILE A 120 14.02 -11.96 0.92
N ASN A 121 14.00 -12.86 -0.05
CA ASN A 121 12.80 -13.54 -0.52
C ASN A 121 12.72 -14.97 0.02
N LEU A 122 11.80 -15.22 0.95
CA LEU A 122 11.50 -16.54 1.51
C LEU A 122 10.12 -17.03 1.06
N GLN A 123 9.57 -16.49 -0.03
CA GLN A 123 8.24 -16.86 -0.51
C GLN A 123 8.17 -18.37 -0.81
N ALA A 124 7.15 -19.05 -0.29
CA ALA A 124 6.95 -20.49 -0.51
C ALA A 124 8.17 -21.36 -0.14
N ALA A 125 9.01 -20.91 0.80
CA ALA A 125 10.22 -21.63 1.23
C ALA A 125 9.92 -22.83 2.16
N GLN A 126 8.64 -23.17 2.35
CA GLN A 126 8.16 -24.27 3.20
C GLN A 126 8.79 -24.21 4.61
N LEU A 127 8.83 -23.00 5.17
CA LEU A 127 9.46 -22.75 6.47
C LEU A 127 8.71 -23.48 7.60
N GLU A 128 9.39 -24.45 8.21
CA GLU A 128 8.93 -25.14 9.42
C GLU A 128 9.16 -24.26 10.66
N GLU A 129 8.32 -24.38 11.70
CA GLU A 129 8.30 -23.48 12.86
C GLU A 129 9.67 -23.18 13.49
N ASN A 130 10.47 -24.21 13.77
CA ASN A 130 11.78 -24.04 14.40
C ASN A 130 12.79 -23.38 13.44
N GLY A 131 12.77 -23.76 12.16
CA GLY A 131 13.64 -23.17 11.14
C GLY A 131 13.31 -21.70 10.90
N ALA A 132 12.02 -21.38 10.79
CA ALA A 132 11.52 -20.03 10.63
C ALA A 132 11.89 -19.15 11.82
N SER A 133 11.71 -19.65 13.06
CA SER A 133 12.07 -18.91 14.27
C SER A 133 13.56 -18.56 14.30
N SER A 134 14.44 -19.56 14.13
CA SER A 134 15.90 -19.33 14.09
C SER A 134 16.29 -18.35 13.00
N LEU A 135 15.72 -18.50 11.80
CA LEU A 135 16.03 -17.64 10.66
C LEU A 135 15.66 -16.18 10.92
N LEU A 136 14.48 -15.94 11.48
CA LEU A 136 14.01 -14.59 11.83
C LEU A 136 14.85 -13.96 12.96
N ASP A 137 15.26 -14.76 13.95
CA ASP A 137 16.15 -14.30 15.02
C ASP A 137 17.55 -13.95 14.48
N MET A 138 18.08 -14.73 13.53
CA MET A 138 19.34 -14.42 12.85
C MET A 138 19.24 -13.15 12.00
N ILE A 139 18.15 -12.99 11.24
CA ILE A 139 17.90 -11.77 10.44
C ILE A 139 17.86 -10.53 11.35
N LEU A 140 17.23 -10.63 12.53
CA LEU A 140 17.21 -9.55 13.50
C LEU A 140 18.61 -9.29 14.06
N TYR A 141 19.30 -10.33 14.53
CA TYR A 141 20.58 -10.20 15.19
C TYR A 141 21.65 -9.53 14.30
N TYR A 142 21.67 -9.88 13.01
CA TYR A 142 22.61 -9.32 12.05
C TYR A 142 22.04 -8.11 11.26
N GLU A 143 20.78 -7.72 11.50
CA GLU A 143 20.06 -6.69 10.74
C GLU A 143 20.22 -6.87 9.22
N SER A 144 20.02 -8.12 8.76
CA SER A 144 20.47 -8.54 7.44
C SER A 144 19.63 -8.00 6.28
N THR A 145 18.45 -7.40 6.50
CA THR A 145 17.60 -6.92 5.40
C THR A 145 16.76 -5.68 5.68
N THR A 146 16.45 -4.92 4.62
CA THR A 146 15.46 -3.83 4.64
C THR A 146 14.08 -4.25 4.15
N TYR A 147 14.02 -5.30 3.32
CA TYR A 147 12.79 -5.89 2.80
C TYR A 147 12.81 -7.41 3.03
N LEU A 148 11.79 -7.91 3.68
CA LEU A 148 11.57 -9.33 3.90
C LEU A 148 10.24 -9.78 3.30
N ASP A 149 10.26 -10.85 2.50
CA ASP A 149 9.05 -11.55 2.04
C ASP A 149 9.01 -12.95 2.63
N ILE A 150 7.98 -13.24 3.44
CA ILE A 150 7.72 -14.56 4.04
C ILE A 150 6.41 -15.18 3.54
N SER A 151 5.89 -14.69 2.41
CA SER A 151 4.61 -15.11 1.83
C SER A 151 4.58 -16.61 1.53
N ASP A 152 3.37 -17.18 1.48
CA ASP A 152 3.15 -18.60 1.13
C ASP A 152 3.83 -19.60 2.11
N ASN A 153 4.13 -19.20 3.36
CA ASN A 153 4.63 -20.08 4.41
C ASN A 153 3.55 -20.37 5.47
N THR A 154 2.76 -21.42 5.25
CA THR A 154 1.61 -21.76 6.12
C THR A 154 2.00 -22.50 7.40
N SER A 155 3.21 -23.08 7.48
CA SER A 155 3.67 -23.94 8.59
C SER A 155 4.60 -23.24 9.59
N MET A 156 4.59 -21.90 9.64
CA MET A 156 5.47 -21.12 10.52
C MET A 156 5.21 -21.33 12.02
N GLY A 157 4.01 -21.70 12.44
CA GLY A 157 3.72 -21.98 13.85
C GLY A 157 3.90 -20.78 14.80
N THR A 158 3.64 -20.97 16.09
CA THR A 158 3.54 -19.86 17.06
C THR A 158 4.90 -19.21 17.33
N SER A 159 5.96 -20.01 17.37
CA SER A 159 7.31 -19.55 17.72
C SER A 159 7.88 -18.64 16.63
N ALA A 160 7.69 -18.96 15.36
CA ALA A 160 8.13 -18.10 14.27
C ALA A 160 7.33 -16.78 14.24
N TRP A 161 6.03 -16.79 14.50
CA TRP A 161 5.23 -15.55 14.63
C TRP A 161 5.67 -14.66 15.80
N ARG A 162 6.22 -15.27 16.84
CA ARG A 162 6.84 -14.54 17.96
C ARG A 162 8.18 -13.94 17.57
N ALA A 163 9.03 -14.70 16.88
CA ALA A 163 10.29 -14.21 16.33
C ALA A 163 10.06 -13.08 15.32
N LEU A 164 9.07 -13.22 14.43
CA LEU A 164 8.66 -12.17 13.49
C LEU A 164 8.19 -10.90 14.21
N ALA A 165 7.34 -11.05 15.23
CA ALA A 165 6.90 -9.90 16.02
C ALA A 165 8.06 -9.23 16.77
N HIS A 166 9.07 -10.00 17.19
CA HIS A 166 10.29 -9.46 17.79
C HIS A 166 11.12 -8.69 16.76
N LEU A 167 11.34 -9.27 15.58
CA LEU A 167 12.02 -8.65 14.43
C LEU A 167 11.37 -7.31 14.06
N ILE A 168 10.05 -7.28 13.84
CA ILE A 168 9.31 -6.07 13.48
C ILE A 168 9.41 -4.97 14.56
N LYS A 169 9.48 -5.38 15.83
CA LYS A 169 9.52 -4.45 16.96
C LYS A 169 10.91 -3.84 17.17
N GLN A 170 11.97 -4.63 16.99
CA GLN A 170 13.33 -4.25 17.34
C GLN A 170 14.15 -3.77 16.15
N SER A 171 13.84 -4.25 14.93
CA SER A 171 14.65 -3.95 13.77
C SER A 171 14.67 -2.45 13.48
N VAL A 172 15.87 -1.96 13.20
CA VAL A 172 16.11 -0.57 12.80
C VAL A 172 16.20 -0.42 11.29
N ARG A 173 16.44 -1.50 10.55
CA ARG A 173 16.58 -1.51 9.09
C ARG A 173 15.34 -1.99 8.33
N LEU A 174 14.53 -2.86 8.91
CA LEU A 174 13.38 -3.44 8.22
C LEU A 174 12.31 -2.38 7.94
N SER A 175 12.16 -2.02 6.67
CA SER A 175 11.19 -1.02 6.19
C SER A 175 10.00 -1.64 5.47
N ARG A 176 10.16 -2.81 4.86
CA ARG A 176 9.09 -3.50 4.14
C ARG A 176 8.96 -4.97 4.55
N LEU A 177 7.71 -5.39 4.75
CA LEU A 177 7.37 -6.77 5.07
C LEU A 177 6.19 -7.24 4.22
N ASP A 178 6.38 -8.36 3.54
CA ASP A 178 5.33 -9.02 2.78
C ASP A 178 4.96 -10.34 3.47
N VAL A 179 3.68 -10.47 3.85
CA VAL A 179 3.08 -11.65 4.48
C VAL A 179 1.79 -12.01 3.75
N CYS A 180 1.94 -12.43 2.49
CA CYS A 180 0.82 -12.76 1.62
C CYS A 180 0.52 -14.27 1.64
N ASN A 181 -0.74 -14.63 1.36
CA ASN A 181 -1.19 -16.03 1.33
C ASN A 181 -0.92 -16.82 2.63
N VAL A 182 -0.97 -16.13 3.78
CA VAL A 182 -0.82 -16.74 5.10
C VAL A 182 -2.01 -16.39 5.97
N SER A 183 -2.62 -17.40 6.57
CA SER A 183 -3.79 -17.23 7.43
C SER A 183 -3.40 -16.50 8.73
N LEU A 184 -3.90 -15.26 8.89
CA LEU A 184 -3.60 -14.42 10.06
C LEU A 184 -4.60 -14.59 11.21
N VAL A 185 -5.46 -15.61 11.20
CA VAL A 185 -6.45 -15.82 12.28
C VAL A 185 -5.81 -16.09 13.65
N ASP A 186 -6.46 -15.61 14.71
CA ASP A 186 -6.09 -15.81 16.12
C ASP A 186 -4.76 -15.19 16.57
N TYR A 187 -3.73 -16.03 16.75
CA TYR A 187 -2.46 -15.63 17.36
C TYR A 187 -1.59 -14.78 16.42
N PRO A 188 -1.35 -15.19 15.16
CA PRO A 188 -0.66 -14.38 14.16
C PRO A 188 -1.11 -12.92 14.09
N ALA A 189 -2.41 -12.63 13.89
CA ALA A 189 -2.90 -11.25 13.85
C ALA A 189 -2.63 -10.50 15.14
N ARG A 190 -2.86 -11.11 16.31
CA ARG A 190 -2.58 -10.45 17.60
C ARG A 190 -1.10 -10.14 17.79
N SER A 191 -0.23 -11.09 17.42
CA SER A 191 1.22 -10.95 17.51
C SER A 191 1.72 -9.82 16.61
N LEU A 192 1.31 -9.85 15.34
CA LEU A 192 1.65 -8.84 14.34
C LEU A 192 1.14 -7.45 14.73
N SER A 193 -0.13 -7.35 15.11
CA SER A 193 -0.75 -6.07 15.51
C SER A 193 -0.02 -5.46 16.71
N LYS A 194 0.34 -6.26 17.71
CA LYS A 194 1.09 -5.78 18.87
C LYS A 194 2.50 -5.30 18.50
N ALA A 195 3.16 -5.96 17.55
CA ALA A 195 4.46 -5.53 17.05
C ALA A 195 4.38 -4.20 16.30
N LEU A 196 3.31 -4.01 15.51
CA LEU A 196 3.10 -2.80 14.72
C LEU A 196 2.94 -1.54 15.57
N LEU A 197 2.48 -1.63 16.83
CA LEU A 197 2.37 -0.48 17.73
C LEU A 197 3.67 0.32 17.89
N THR A 198 4.82 -0.36 17.86
CA THR A 198 6.15 0.24 18.08
C THR A 198 7.09 0.06 16.89
N SER A 199 6.62 -0.53 15.79
CA SER A 199 7.43 -0.83 14.61
C SER A 199 7.87 0.44 13.87
N ARG A 200 8.97 0.31 13.10
CA ARG A 200 9.44 1.32 12.13
C ARG A 200 9.03 1.00 10.69
N LEU A 201 8.23 -0.05 10.52
CA LEU A 201 7.84 -0.55 9.21
C LEU A 201 7.08 0.52 8.42
N SER A 202 7.49 0.70 7.17
CA SER A 202 6.93 1.70 6.25
C SER A 202 5.89 1.08 5.31
N VAL A 203 6.10 -0.16 4.90
CA VAL A 203 5.27 -0.88 3.92
C VAL A 203 4.91 -2.26 4.46
N LEU A 204 3.61 -2.60 4.45
CA LEU A 204 3.10 -3.89 4.88
C LEU A 204 2.13 -4.45 3.83
N HIS A 205 2.46 -5.63 3.30
CA HIS A 205 1.58 -6.37 2.38
C HIS A 205 0.97 -7.58 3.08
N LEU A 206 -0.35 -7.63 3.11
CA LEU A 206 -1.14 -8.72 3.69
C LEU A 206 -2.16 -9.23 2.67
N HIS A 207 -1.75 -9.51 1.44
CA HIS A 207 -2.66 -10.03 0.42
C HIS A 207 -3.12 -11.45 0.77
N ASN A 208 -4.42 -11.72 0.65
CA ASN A 208 -5.00 -13.05 0.92
C ASN A 208 -4.56 -13.65 2.27
N ALA A 209 -4.75 -12.86 3.33
CA ALA A 209 -4.35 -13.21 4.69
C ALA A 209 -5.52 -13.55 5.62
N GLN A 210 -6.73 -13.72 5.07
CA GLN A 210 -7.97 -14.03 5.80
C GLN A 210 -8.25 -13.03 6.94
N LEU A 211 -8.14 -11.73 6.64
CA LEU A 211 -8.22 -10.70 7.68
C LEU A 211 -9.64 -10.34 8.15
N SER A 212 -10.70 -10.77 7.47
CA SER A 212 -12.07 -10.40 7.86
C SER A 212 -12.41 -10.73 9.33
N GLY A 213 -13.07 -9.79 10.02
CA GLY A 213 -13.52 -9.92 11.40
C GLY A 213 -12.45 -9.56 12.44
N THR A 214 -12.27 -10.43 13.44
CA THR A 214 -11.36 -10.20 14.57
C THR A 214 -9.91 -9.87 14.18
N PRO A 215 -9.30 -10.51 13.15
CA PRO A 215 -7.95 -10.18 12.72
C PRO A 215 -7.82 -8.72 12.27
N LEU A 216 -8.73 -8.23 11.40
CA LEU A 216 -8.75 -6.83 10.96
C LEU A 216 -9.01 -5.88 12.12
N PHE A 217 -9.98 -6.19 12.99
CA PHE A 217 -10.27 -5.38 14.18
C PHE A 217 -9.01 -5.17 15.04
N THR A 218 -8.25 -6.25 15.27
CA THR A 218 -7.02 -6.20 16.07
C THR A 218 -5.93 -5.40 15.37
N LEU A 219 -5.78 -5.58 14.06
CA LEU A 219 -4.82 -4.85 13.22
C LEU A 219 -5.11 -3.35 13.21
N VAL A 220 -6.36 -2.98 12.91
CA VAL A 220 -6.84 -1.60 12.91
C VAL A 220 -6.63 -0.95 14.27
N GLY A 221 -6.93 -1.66 15.37
CA GLY A 221 -6.71 -1.18 16.72
C GLY A 221 -5.27 -0.73 16.99
N ALA A 222 -4.29 -1.46 16.45
CA ALA A 222 -2.89 -1.07 16.52
C ALA A 222 -2.54 0.08 15.56
N LEU A 223 -3.06 0.02 14.34
CA LEU A 223 -2.74 0.99 13.29
C LEU A 223 -3.31 2.38 13.54
N LYS A 224 -4.41 2.54 14.29
CA LYS A 224 -4.96 3.87 14.65
C LYS A 224 -3.90 4.82 15.25
N ASN A 225 -2.96 4.29 16.04
CA ASN A 225 -1.90 5.06 16.68
C ASN A 225 -0.52 4.89 16.03
N ASN A 226 -0.39 4.01 15.04
CA ASN A 226 0.87 3.81 14.34
C ASN A 226 1.21 5.04 13.50
N ARG A 227 2.46 5.52 13.64
CA ARG A 227 2.97 6.70 12.91
C ARG A 227 4.07 6.40 11.90
N ALA A 228 4.46 5.14 11.77
CA ALA A 228 5.55 4.71 10.91
C ALA A 228 5.04 4.20 9.54
N LEU A 229 3.96 3.42 9.55
CA LEU A 229 3.43 2.75 8.38
C LEU A 229 2.82 3.76 7.41
N ARG A 230 3.29 3.71 6.17
CA ARG A 230 2.90 4.59 5.07
C ARG A 230 2.05 3.86 4.03
N GLU A 231 2.31 2.58 3.82
CA GLU A 231 1.58 1.78 2.83
C GLU A 231 1.08 0.48 3.45
N LEU A 232 -0.21 0.22 3.26
CA LEU A 232 -0.88 -0.98 3.72
C LEU A 232 -1.70 -1.58 2.58
N TYR A 233 -1.40 -2.82 2.23
CA TYR A 233 -2.10 -3.56 1.17
C TYR A 233 -2.84 -4.75 1.77
N LEU A 234 -4.17 -4.74 1.67
CA LEU A 234 -5.11 -5.73 2.23
C LEU A 234 -5.94 -6.40 1.13
N SER A 235 -5.40 -6.57 -0.07
CA SER A 235 -6.15 -7.16 -1.17
C SER A 235 -6.53 -8.62 -0.91
N ASP A 236 -7.68 -9.07 -1.43
CA ASP A 236 -8.13 -10.46 -1.35
C ASP A 236 -8.33 -11.00 0.08
N ASN A 237 -8.81 -10.17 1.02
CA ASN A 237 -8.98 -10.55 2.42
C ASN A 237 -10.40 -10.90 2.85
N LEU A 238 -11.32 -11.01 1.88
CA LEU A 238 -12.74 -11.29 2.11
C LEU A 238 -13.39 -10.25 3.05
N LEU A 239 -12.92 -9.00 3.01
CA LEU A 239 -13.41 -7.94 3.91
C LEU A 239 -14.87 -7.63 3.60
N ASN A 240 -15.72 -7.63 4.63
CA ASN A 240 -17.16 -7.43 4.48
C ASN A 240 -17.58 -5.95 4.51
N SER A 241 -18.77 -5.68 3.98
CA SER A 241 -19.31 -4.33 3.77
C SER A 241 -19.81 -3.61 5.03
N TYR A 242 -19.76 -4.27 6.19
CA TYR A 242 -20.34 -3.73 7.41
C TYR A 242 -19.30 -3.58 8.52
N GLN A 243 -18.95 -4.69 9.20
CA GLN A 243 -18.04 -4.62 10.35
C GLN A 243 -16.63 -4.23 9.93
N ASP A 244 -16.11 -4.83 8.85
CA ASP A 244 -14.75 -4.58 8.40
C ASP A 244 -14.60 -3.18 7.80
N ALA A 245 -15.57 -2.76 6.98
CA ALA A 245 -15.59 -1.42 6.43
C ALA A 245 -15.68 -0.33 7.52
N MET A 246 -16.49 -0.53 8.56
CA MET A 246 -16.55 0.38 9.72
C MET A 246 -15.18 0.47 10.40
N GLN A 247 -14.45 -0.64 10.58
CA GLN A 247 -13.09 -0.60 11.12
C GLN A 247 -12.12 0.18 10.22
N LEU A 248 -12.23 0.04 8.90
CA LEU A 248 -11.40 0.79 7.96
C LEU A 248 -11.75 2.29 7.94
N GLY A 249 -13.03 2.65 8.00
CA GLY A 249 -13.47 4.05 8.16
C GLY A 249 -12.89 4.67 9.42
N ASP A 250 -12.92 3.92 10.52
CA ASP A 250 -12.28 4.29 11.79
C ASP A 250 -10.75 4.43 11.67
N LEU A 251 -10.08 3.53 10.96
CA LEU A 251 -8.65 3.64 10.67
C LEU A 251 -8.35 4.97 9.96
N LEU A 252 -9.13 5.28 8.92
CA LEU A 252 -9.00 6.52 8.15
C LEU A 252 -9.39 7.76 8.97
N ARG A 253 -10.21 7.64 9.99
CA ARG A 253 -10.56 8.77 10.85
C ARG A 253 -9.43 9.17 11.79
N PHE A 254 -8.68 8.20 12.32
CA PHE A 254 -7.68 8.43 13.38
C PHE A 254 -6.23 8.38 12.90
N ASN A 255 -5.92 7.59 11.87
CA ASN A 255 -4.57 7.49 11.36
C ASN A 255 -4.27 8.61 10.34
N ALA A 256 -3.26 9.42 10.63
CA ALA A 256 -2.77 10.49 9.74
C ALA A 256 -1.41 10.17 9.09
N ALA A 257 -0.83 8.99 9.33
CA ALA A 257 0.48 8.60 8.82
C ALA A 257 0.41 7.79 7.53
N LEU A 258 -0.66 7.00 7.37
CA LEU A 258 -0.88 6.13 6.23
C LEU A 258 -1.18 6.96 4.98
N HIS A 259 -0.42 6.73 3.91
CA HIS A 259 -0.56 7.40 2.62
C HIS A 259 -1.20 6.52 1.56
N THR A 260 -0.99 5.21 1.62
CA THR A 260 -1.55 4.25 0.65
C THR A 260 -2.32 3.16 1.37
N LEU A 261 -3.56 2.95 0.94
CA LEU A 261 -4.42 1.87 1.39
C LEU A 261 -4.95 1.10 0.18
N GLY A 262 -4.48 -0.13 0.03
CA GLY A 262 -4.94 -1.06 -0.99
C GLY A 262 -6.02 -2.00 -0.46
N LEU A 263 -7.23 -1.93 -1.01
CA LEU A 263 -8.38 -2.76 -0.62
C LEU A 263 -8.93 -3.59 -1.79
N SER A 264 -8.19 -3.71 -2.89
CA SER A 264 -8.66 -4.41 -4.09
C SER A 264 -9.13 -5.85 -3.83
N ASN A 265 -10.10 -6.36 -4.59
CA ASN A 265 -10.65 -7.71 -4.47
C ASN A 265 -11.21 -8.03 -3.07
N ASN A 266 -12.12 -7.20 -2.58
CA ASN A 266 -12.83 -7.43 -1.32
C ASN A 266 -14.34 -7.22 -1.50
N MET A 267 -15.13 -7.32 -0.44
CA MET A 267 -16.59 -7.13 -0.47
C MET A 267 -17.00 -5.86 0.28
N VAL A 268 -16.30 -4.74 0.03
CA VAL A 268 -16.63 -3.46 0.67
C VAL A 268 -18.05 -3.00 0.30
N ALA A 269 -18.45 -3.16 -0.96
CA ALA A 269 -19.78 -2.78 -1.48
C ALA A 269 -20.17 -1.32 -1.16
N ASP A 270 -21.40 -0.93 -1.51
CA ASP A 270 -21.85 0.46 -1.39
C ASP A 270 -21.93 0.94 0.07
N ALA A 271 -22.39 0.07 0.99
CA ALA A 271 -22.45 0.39 2.42
C ALA A 271 -21.06 0.56 3.04
N GLY A 272 -20.08 -0.25 2.65
CA GLY A 272 -18.72 -0.08 3.14
C GLY A 272 -18.04 1.16 2.56
N LEU A 273 -18.38 1.54 1.32
CA LEU A 273 -17.89 2.79 0.74
C LEU A 273 -18.39 4.02 1.50
N GLU A 274 -19.61 3.99 2.03
CA GLU A 274 -20.14 5.05 2.91
C GLU A 274 -19.24 5.25 4.15
N GLU A 275 -18.90 4.16 4.85
CA GLU A 275 -18.02 4.18 6.02
C GLU A 275 -16.61 4.71 5.69
N LEU A 276 -16.05 4.28 4.55
CA LEU A 276 -14.77 4.79 4.07
C LEU A 276 -14.86 6.29 3.75
N CYS A 277 -15.96 6.76 3.15
CA CYS A 277 -16.17 8.16 2.82
C CYS A 277 -16.27 9.06 4.07
N ASP A 278 -16.93 8.61 5.14
CA ASP A 278 -16.96 9.36 6.42
C ASP A 278 -15.54 9.48 7.00
N GLY A 279 -14.79 8.39 7.04
CA GLY A 279 -13.39 8.38 7.48
C GLY A 279 -12.49 9.31 6.65
N LEU A 280 -12.57 9.22 5.32
CA LEU A 280 -11.81 10.06 4.39
C LEU A 280 -12.13 11.55 4.54
N SER A 281 -13.37 11.91 4.84
CA SER A 281 -13.78 13.30 5.04
C SER A 281 -13.10 13.96 6.25
N ARG A 282 -12.51 13.16 7.15
CA ARG A 282 -11.73 13.64 8.31
C ARG A 282 -10.23 13.75 8.04
N GLN A 283 -9.76 13.25 6.89
CA GLN A 283 -8.35 13.27 6.55
C GLN A 283 -7.85 14.68 6.21
N THR A 284 -6.70 15.05 6.79
CA THR A 284 -6.07 16.36 6.61
C THR A 284 -4.66 16.29 6.04
N GLU A 285 -3.90 15.24 6.36
CA GLU A 285 -2.54 14.99 5.81
C GLU A 285 -2.26 13.51 5.49
N GLY A 286 -3.17 12.60 5.83
CA GLY A 286 -2.94 11.15 5.76
C GLY A 286 -3.08 10.58 4.35
N LEU A 287 -4.23 9.95 4.07
CA LEU A 287 -4.35 9.07 2.91
C LEU A 287 -4.32 9.83 1.57
N LYS A 288 -3.38 9.44 0.71
CA LYS A 288 -3.18 10.00 -0.65
C LYS A 288 -3.63 9.03 -1.75
N VAL A 289 -3.55 7.73 -1.51
CA VAL A 289 -3.86 6.68 -2.48
C VAL A 289 -4.85 5.70 -1.86
N LEU A 290 -6.00 5.53 -2.52
CA LEU A 290 -7.00 4.54 -2.16
C LEU A 290 -7.31 3.67 -3.38
N GLN A 291 -7.10 2.35 -3.23
CA GLN A 291 -7.41 1.38 -4.28
C GLN A 291 -8.59 0.52 -3.85
N LEU A 292 -9.68 0.59 -4.61
CA LEU A 292 -10.95 -0.11 -4.38
C LEU A 292 -11.32 -0.96 -5.60
N ARG A 293 -10.33 -1.45 -6.36
CA ARG A 293 -10.58 -2.25 -7.55
C ARG A 293 -11.33 -3.54 -7.18
N ASN A 294 -12.35 -3.93 -7.95
CA ASN A 294 -13.14 -5.15 -7.72
C ASN A 294 -13.65 -5.28 -6.27
N ASN A 295 -14.47 -4.31 -5.84
CA ASN A 295 -15.03 -4.23 -4.48
C ASN A 295 -16.57 -4.33 -4.43
N HIS A 296 -17.18 -4.80 -5.53
CA HIS A 296 -18.64 -4.86 -5.68
C HIS A 296 -19.35 -3.51 -5.49
N LEU A 297 -18.69 -2.41 -5.85
CA LEU A 297 -19.30 -1.09 -5.84
C LEU A 297 -20.25 -0.94 -7.03
N THR A 298 -21.37 -0.26 -6.81
CA THR A 298 -22.38 0.04 -7.83
C THR A 298 -22.59 1.55 -7.97
N HIS A 299 -23.46 1.96 -8.90
CA HIS A 299 -23.86 3.36 -9.02
C HIS A 299 -24.50 3.94 -7.74
N ASN A 300 -25.08 3.12 -6.86
CA ASN A 300 -25.66 3.61 -5.61
C ASN A 300 -24.56 4.06 -4.63
N GLY A 301 -23.44 3.33 -4.57
CA GLY A 301 -22.28 3.71 -3.76
C GLY A 301 -21.68 5.06 -4.17
N MET A 302 -21.83 5.42 -5.45
CA MET A 302 -21.33 6.68 -5.99
C MET A 302 -22.01 7.92 -5.39
N GLU A 303 -23.22 7.81 -4.84
CA GLU A 303 -23.86 8.91 -4.12
C GLU A 303 -23.08 9.33 -2.88
N HIS A 304 -22.48 8.36 -2.17
CA HIS A 304 -21.65 8.63 -1.00
C HIS A 304 -20.34 9.31 -1.41
N LEU A 305 -19.73 8.82 -2.49
CA LEU A 305 -18.52 9.40 -3.04
C LEU A 305 -18.76 10.83 -3.56
N ALA A 306 -19.90 11.09 -4.20
CA ALA A 306 -20.30 12.42 -4.68
C ALA A 306 -20.43 13.44 -3.53
N LYS A 307 -20.90 13.01 -2.35
CA LYS A 307 -20.97 13.85 -1.15
C LYS A 307 -19.58 14.09 -0.54
N ALA A 308 -18.70 13.10 -0.57
CA ALA A 308 -17.39 13.16 0.09
C ALA A 308 -16.32 13.88 -0.75
N LEU A 309 -16.26 13.65 -2.06
CA LEU A 309 -15.23 14.19 -2.96
C LEU A 309 -15.01 15.72 -2.81
N PRO A 310 -16.04 16.58 -2.74
CA PRO A 310 -15.84 18.03 -2.62
C PRO A 310 -15.17 18.45 -1.31
N VAL A 311 -15.28 17.64 -0.24
CA VAL A 311 -14.69 17.94 1.06
C VAL A 311 -13.31 17.30 1.28
N LEU A 312 -12.89 16.39 0.39
CA LEU A 312 -11.59 15.73 0.51
C LEU A 312 -10.43 16.69 0.29
N LYS A 313 -9.49 16.70 1.24
CA LYS A 313 -8.36 17.64 1.28
C LYS A 313 -7.03 17.07 0.78
N VAL A 314 -6.90 15.74 0.73
CA VAL A 314 -5.59 15.09 0.54
C VAL A 314 -5.53 13.96 -0.46
N LEU A 315 -6.67 13.31 -0.75
CA LEU A 315 -6.69 12.14 -1.62
C LEU A 315 -6.28 12.54 -3.05
N GLN A 316 -5.25 11.90 -3.60
CA GLN A 316 -4.69 12.22 -4.91
C GLN A 316 -4.94 11.11 -5.94
N VAL A 317 -5.07 9.87 -5.49
CA VAL A 317 -5.30 8.71 -6.36
C VAL A 317 -6.47 7.91 -5.80
N LEU A 318 -7.47 7.70 -6.66
CA LEU A 318 -8.61 6.85 -6.39
C LEU A 318 -8.76 5.85 -7.54
N ASP A 319 -8.66 4.56 -7.24
CA ASP A 319 -8.90 3.50 -8.21
C ASP A 319 -10.21 2.77 -7.90
N LEU A 320 -11.19 2.88 -8.80
CA LEU A 320 -12.49 2.24 -8.72
C LEU A 320 -12.66 1.15 -9.79
N GLY A 321 -11.57 0.69 -10.42
CA GLY A 321 -11.66 -0.28 -11.51
C GLY A 321 -12.38 -1.58 -11.16
N GLU A 322 -12.83 -2.34 -12.14
CA GLU A 322 -13.53 -3.62 -11.96
C GLU A 322 -14.76 -3.55 -11.02
N ASN A 323 -15.41 -2.39 -10.92
CA ASN A 323 -16.67 -2.23 -10.18
C ASN A 323 -17.83 -1.94 -11.14
N SER A 324 -19.04 -2.38 -10.82
CA SER A 324 -20.21 -2.22 -11.69
C SER A 324 -20.86 -0.84 -11.53
N LEU A 325 -20.09 0.23 -11.80
CA LEU A 325 -20.55 1.61 -11.66
C LEU A 325 -21.55 1.99 -12.75
N GLY A 326 -21.33 1.50 -13.98
CA GLY A 326 -22.14 1.89 -15.12
C GLY A 326 -22.05 3.39 -15.44
N ASN A 327 -22.91 3.82 -16.35
CA ASN A 327 -23.01 5.20 -16.80
C ASN A 327 -23.63 6.10 -15.73
N GLU A 328 -24.57 5.56 -15.00
CA GLU A 328 -25.28 6.18 -13.88
C GLU A 328 -24.28 6.62 -12.80
N GLY A 329 -23.30 5.77 -12.47
CA GLY A 329 -22.28 6.11 -11.49
C GLY A 329 -21.46 7.34 -11.88
N ILE A 330 -21.11 7.47 -13.17
CA ILE A 330 -20.37 8.63 -13.69
C ILE A 330 -21.22 9.90 -13.67
N GLN A 331 -22.51 9.81 -14.00
CA GLN A 331 -23.43 10.95 -13.90
C GLN A 331 -23.49 11.49 -12.47
N VAL A 332 -23.56 10.60 -11.49
CA VAL A 332 -23.67 10.96 -10.07
C VAL A 332 -22.41 11.67 -9.56
N ILE A 333 -21.21 11.19 -9.94
CA ILE A 333 -19.95 11.77 -9.41
C ILE A 333 -19.38 12.92 -10.25
N ARG A 334 -19.91 13.19 -11.45
CA ARG A 334 -19.37 14.20 -12.39
C ARG A 334 -19.12 15.54 -11.72
N GLU A 335 -20.15 16.12 -11.10
CA GLU A 335 -20.07 17.46 -10.49
C GLU A 335 -19.11 17.48 -9.29
N ALA A 336 -19.11 16.40 -8.52
CA ALA A 336 -18.22 16.24 -7.38
C ALA A 336 -16.75 16.13 -7.79
N LEU A 337 -16.47 15.44 -8.90
CA LEU A 337 -15.12 15.34 -9.49
C LEU A 337 -14.64 16.68 -10.06
N ILE A 338 -15.53 17.49 -10.63
CA ILE A 338 -15.20 18.85 -11.11
C ILE A 338 -14.90 19.78 -9.93
N ALA A 339 -15.67 19.67 -8.83
CA ALA A 339 -15.49 20.48 -7.63
C ALA A 339 -14.26 20.08 -6.80
N ASN A 340 -13.80 18.84 -6.91
CA ASN A 340 -12.63 18.36 -6.19
C ASN A 340 -11.32 18.90 -6.79
N ASN A 341 -10.43 19.39 -5.93
CA ASN A 341 -9.16 20.02 -6.34
C ASN A 341 -7.92 19.21 -5.93
N THR A 342 -8.09 18.03 -5.37
CA THR A 342 -7.02 17.24 -4.72
C THR A 342 -6.71 15.97 -5.49
N LEU A 343 -7.72 15.36 -6.12
CA LEU A 343 -7.62 14.17 -6.92
C LEU A 343 -6.90 14.46 -8.23
N LYS A 344 -5.84 13.70 -8.47
CA LYS A 344 -4.96 13.80 -9.65
C LYS A 344 -5.10 12.59 -10.56
N GLN A 345 -5.44 11.43 -10.00
CA GLN A 345 -5.56 10.19 -10.75
C GLN A 345 -6.86 9.48 -10.40
N LEU A 346 -7.61 9.10 -11.43
CA LEU A 346 -8.84 8.35 -11.31
C LEU A 346 -8.77 7.09 -12.17
N GLY A 347 -8.93 5.93 -11.53
CA GLY A 347 -9.05 4.64 -12.19
C GLY A 347 -10.51 4.25 -12.36
N LEU A 348 -10.95 4.08 -13.61
CA LEU A 348 -12.28 3.59 -13.98
C LEU A 348 -12.17 2.41 -14.95
N ALA A 349 -11.07 1.65 -14.91
CA ALA A 349 -10.89 0.53 -15.82
C ALA A 349 -11.94 -0.56 -15.55
N GLN A 350 -12.58 -1.10 -16.58
CA GLN A 350 -13.60 -2.16 -16.44
C GLN A 350 -14.75 -1.80 -15.48
N THR A 351 -15.27 -0.57 -15.53
CA THR A 351 -16.36 -0.13 -14.65
C THR A 351 -17.76 -0.22 -15.27
N GLY A 352 -17.86 -0.81 -16.47
CA GLY A 352 -19.10 -0.88 -17.23
C GLY A 352 -19.54 0.47 -17.80
N VAL A 353 -18.63 1.45 -17.88
CA VAL A 353 -18.92 2.76 -18.47
C VAL A 353 -18.93 2.59 -19.98
N THR A 354 -20.06 2.86 -20.61
CA THR A 354 -20.14 2.87 -22.08
C THR A 354 -20.02 4.31 -22.54
N CYS A 355 -19.30 4.55 -23.64
CA CYS A 355 -19.24 5.87 -24.27
C CYS A 355 -19.73 5.73 -25.71
N GLU A 356 -21.03 5.50 -25.86
CA GLU A 356 -21.69 5.44 -27.15
C GLU A 356 -22.38 6.78 -27.43
N ALA A 357 -21.97 7.47 -28.49
CA ALA A 357 -22.70 8.64 -28.96
C ALA A 357 -22.93 8.52 -30.46
N GLN A 358 -24.04 7.89 -30.85
CA GLN A 358 -24.45 7.88 -32.26
C GLN A 358 -24.92 9.27 -32.68
N THR A 359 -25.52 10.05 -31.78
CA THR A 359 -26.16 11.33 -32.12
C THR A 359 -25.21 12.55 -32.10
N LEU A 360 -24.05 12.49 -31.41
CA LEU A 360 -23.05 13.58 -31.41
C LEU A 360 -22.37 13.80 -32.77
N ILE A 361 -22.40 12.79 -33.65
CA ILE A 361 -21.75 12.82 -34.97
C ILE A 361 -22.41 13.86 -35.89
N ILE A 362 -23.69 14.19 -35.70
CA ILE A 362 -24.42 15.08 -36.62
C ILE A 362 -24.25 16.57 -36.28
N SER A 363 -24.02 16.94 -35.00
CA SER A 363 -23.87 18.34 -34.59
C SER A 363 -22.40 18.83 -34.63
N ALA A 364 -21.45 17.97 -34.30
CA ALA A 364 -20.01 18.30 -34.33
C ALA A 364 -19.45 18.34 -35.77
N ALA A 365 -19.89 17.43 -36.65
CA ALA A 365 -19.43 17.42 -38.05
C ALA A 365 -19.92 18.66 -38.83
N ARG A 366 -21.13 19.16 -38.54
CA ARG A 366 -21.69 20.36 -39.20
C ARG A 366 -21.12 21.69 -38.69
N SER A 367 -20.49 21.72 -37.50
CA SER A 367 -19.90 22.93 -36.91
C SER A 367 -18.40 23.11 -37.22
N SER A 368 -17.78 22.14 -37.91
CA SER A 368 -16.39 22.19 -38.36
C SER A 368 -16.07 23.26 -39.43
N HIS A 369 -17.06 24.03 -39.90
CA HIS A 369 -16.92 24.98 -41.01
C HIS A 369 -16.92 26.48 -40.63
N THR A 370 -16.86 26.85 -39.34
CA THR A 370 -16.72 28.27 -38.96
C THR A 370 -15.76 28.46 -37.78
N PRO A 371 -14.59 29.09 -37.98
CA PRO A 371 -13.68 29.45 -36.90
C PRO A 371 -14.15 30.75 -36.22
N GLY A 372 -14.53 30.70 -34.94
CA GLY A 372 -14.68 31.93 -34.16
C GLY A 372 -15.70 31.97 -33.03
N SER A 373 -16.61 30.99 -32.87
CA SER A 373 -17.64 31.08 -31.83
C SER A 373 -17.29 30.28 -30.58
N ARG A 374 -17.07 30.99 -29.45
CA ARG A 374 -17.10 30.47 -28.07
C ARG A 374 -18.52 30.05 -27.68
N THR A 375 -19.10 29.11 -28.42
CA THR A 375 -20.44 28.60 -28.14
C THR A 375 -20.31 27.42 -27.20
N ALA A 376 -20.89 27.58 -26.01
CA ALA A 376 -21.16 26.52 -25.05
C ALA A 376 -21.63 25.26 -25.78
N LEU A 377 -21.15 24.10 -25.32
CA LEU A 377 -21.75 22.79 -25.56
C LEU A 377 -23.21 22.82 -25.07
N LYS A 378 -24.12 23.46 -25.81
CA LYS A 378 -25.54 23.46 -25.49
C LYS A 378 -26.18 22.34 -26.31
N LEU A 379 -26.17 21.16 -25.69
CA LEU A 379 -26.75 19.94 -26.21
C LEU A 379 -28.28 20.10 -26.26
N ARG A 380 -28.87 19.77 -27.41
CA ARG A 380 -30.32 19.70 -27.62
C ARG A 380 -30.86 18.48 -26.87
N PRO A 381 -32.04 18.50 -26.23
CA PRO A 381 -32.56 17.29 -25.59
C PRO A 381 -33.13 16.33 -26.66
N PRO A 382 -32.75 15.04 -26.70
CA PRO A 382 -33.46 14.02 -27.46
C PRO A 382 -34.12 12.96 -26.54
N GLY A 383 -35.09 12.24 -27.11
CA GLY A 383 -36.17 11.48 -26.42
C GLY A 383 -35.79 10.15 -25.74
N GLU A 384 -36.78 9.62 -25.01
CA GLU A 384 -36.70 8.59 -23.97
C GLU A 384 -36.31 7.17 -24.45
N GLY A 385 -35.47 6.49 -23.66
CA GLY A 385 -35.14 5.05 -23.78
C GLY A 385 -33.74 4.70 -23.26
N SER A 386 -33.39 3.42 -23.05
CA SER A 386 -32.08 2.97 -22.53
C SER A 386 -30.85 3.49 -23.29
N ARG A 387 -31.02 3.85 -24.56
CA ARG A 387 -30.02 4.54 -25.40
C ARG A 387 -29.68 5.96 -24.91
N GLN A 388 -30.52 6.56 -24.07
CA GLN A 388 -30.36 7.89 -23.49
C GLN A 388 -29.21 7.93 -22.47
N LEU A 389 -29.03 6.86 -21.69
CA LEU A 389 -27.99 6.79 -20.66
C LEU A 389 -26.59 6.67 -21.25
N ASP A 390 -26.44 5.92 -22.35
CA ASP A 390 -25.15 5.76 -23.06
C ASP A 390 -24.69 7.05 -23.75
N GLU A 391 -25.62 7.83 -24.32
CA GLU A 391 -25.28 9.12 -24.93
C GLU A 391 -25.00 10.20 -23.87
N LEU A 392 -25.76 10.19 -22.77
CA LEU A 392 -25.54 11.09 -21.64
C LEU A 392 -24.20 10.82 -20.95
N SER A 393 -23.74 9.57 -20.87
CA SER A 393 -22.49 9.21 -20.19
C SER A 393 -21.24 9.65 -20.93
N ALA A 394 -21.20 9.46 -22.26
CA ALA A 394 -20.10 9.97 -23.09
C ALA A 394 -19.98 11.49 -22.95
N VAL A 395 -21.13 12.18 -22.87
CA VAL A 395 -21.20 13.62 -22.59
C VAL A 395 -20.69 13.94 -21.19
N ALA A 396 -21.20 13.28 -20.15
CA ALA A 396 -20.81 13.57 -18.76
C ALA A 396 -19.32 13.34 -18.51
N LEU A 397 -18.76 12.26 -19.05
CA LEU A 397 -17.33 11.99 -18.97
C LEU A 397 -16.53 13.05 -19.72
N ALA A 398 -16.98 13.45 -20.92
CA ALA A 398 -16.33 14.50 -21.70
C ALA A 398 -16.44 15.88 -21.04
N GLU A 399 -17.58 16.21 -20.41
CA GLU A 399 -17.79 17.43 -19.62
C GLU A 399 -16.83 17.46 -18.42
N PHE A 400 -16.79 16.38 -17.64
CA PHE A 400 -15.84 16.24 -16.55
C PHE A 400 -14.39 16.42 -17.04
N VAL A 401 -14.00 15.73 -18.12
CA VAL A 401 -12.65 15.88 -18.68
C VAL A 401 -12.41 17.31 -19.16
N ALA A 402 -13.38 17.96 -19.79
CA ALA A 402 -13.24 19.33 -20.28
C ALA A 402 -13.02 20.34 -19.15
N GLU A 403 -13.76 20.17 -18.04
CA GLU A 403 -13.81 21.13 -16.93
C GLU A 403 -12.80 20.85 -15.81
N SER A 404 -12.41 19.59 -15.62
CA SER A 404 -11.45 19.23 -14.59
C SER A 404 -10.11 19.93 -14.82
N ARG A 405 -9.56 20.52 -13.75
CA ARG A 405 -8.27 21.24 -13.79
C ARG A 405 -7.17 20.53 -13.03
N HIS A 406 -7.51 19.49 -12.28
CA HIS A 406 -6.62 18.83 -11.32
C HIS A 406 -6.33 17.38 -11.67
N ILE A 407 -7.22 16.72 -12.44
CA ILE A 407 -7.00 15.37 -12.91
C ILE A 407 -5.92 15.38 -14.00
N HIS A 408 -4.87 14.61 -13.75
CA HIS A 408 -3.72 14.42 -14.62
C HIS A 408 -3.73 13.04 -15.28
N LYS A 409 -4.31 12.03 -14.61
CA LYS A 409 -4.41 10.67 -15.14
C LYS A 409 -5.83 10.15 -15.02
N LEU A 410 -6.34 9.59 -16.11
CA LEU A 410 -7.63 8.91 -16.17
C LEU A 410 -7.43 7.56 -16.88
N ASP A 411 -7.84 6.48 -16.23
CA ASP A 411 -7.80 5.13 -16.82
C ASP A 411 -9.21 4.66 -17.15
N LEU A 412 -9.49 4.48 -18.44
CA LEU A 412 -10.76 3.99 -18.99
C LEU A 412 -10.60 2.64 -19.70
N ARG A 413 -9.46 1.95 -19.54
CA ARG A 413 -9.24 0.64 -20.18
C ARG A 413 -10.32 -0.37 -19.79
N GLN A 414 -10.51 -1.38 -20.62
CA GLN A 414 -11.53 -2.41 -20.47
C GLN A 414 -12.96 -1.86 -20.36
N ASN A 415 -13.22 -0.69 -20.96
CA ASN A 415 -14.56 -0.14 -21.14
C ASN A 415 -14.86 0.04 -22.64
N PRO A 416 -16.11 -0.14 -23.08
CA PRO A 416 -16.48 0.07 -24.48
C PRO A 416 -16.53 1.58 -24.82
N VAL A 417 -15.36 2.16 -25.09
CA VAL A 417 -15.20 3.53 -25.61
C VAL A 417 -15.17 3.49 -27.14
N ARG A 418 -16.34 3.55 -27.76
CA ARG A 418 -16.47 3.53 -29.24
C ARG A 418 -16.17 4.89 -29.86
N LEU A 419 -16.34 4.99 -31.19
CA LEU A 419 -16.08 6.20 -31.97
C LEU A 419 -16.69 7.48 -31.36
N GLY A 420 -17.96 7.45 -30.95
CA GLY A 420 -18.63 8.61 -30.36
C GLY A 420 -17.98 9.10 -29.07
N GLY A 421 -17.57 8.18 -28.19
CA GLY A 421 -16.81 8.48 -26.99
C GLY A 421 -15.43 9.06 -27.28
N LEU A 422 -14.68 8.46 -28.22
CA LEU A 422 -13.38 8.98 -28.65
C LEU A 422 -13.50 10.40 -29.24
N MET A 423 -14.54 10.68 -30.01
CA MET A 423 -14.82 12.03 -30.52
C MET A 423 -15.07 13.02 -29.38
N ALA A 424 -15.93 12.66 -28.43
CA ALA A 424 -16.26 13.50 -27.27
C ALA A 424 -15.01 13.80 -26.42
N LEU A 425 -14.19 12.78 -26.13
CA LEU A 425 -12.92 12.91 -25.40
C LEU A 425 -11.89 13.75 -26.17
N SER A 426 -11.78 13.54 -27.48
CA SER A 426 -10.90 14.36 -28.32
C SER A 426 -11.32 15.83 -28.31
N LEU A 427 -12.62 16.13 -28.31
CA LEU A 427 -13.15 17.49 -28.24
C LEU A 427 -12.93 18.11 -26.85
N SER A 428 -13.19 17.38 -25.77
CA SER A 428 -12.97 17.88 -24.41
C SER A 428 -11.51 18.22 -24.15
N LEU A 429 -10.57 17.42 -24.68
CA LEU A 429 -9.12 17.67 -24.63
C LEU A 429 -8.66 18.90 -25.44
N ARG A 430 -9.52 19.52 -26.25
CA ARG A 430 -9.22 20.85 -26.84
C ARG A 430 -9.32 21.97 -25.81
N ILE A 431 -10.19 21.77 -24.81
CA ILE A 431 -10.46 22.70 -23.72
C ILE A 431 -9.55 22.36 -22.53
N ASN A 432 -9.52 21.09 -22.14
CA ASN A 432 -8.74 20.61 -21.00
C ASN A 432 -7.23 20.86 -21.18
N ARG A 433 -6.59 21.27 -20.08
CA ARG A 433 -5.15 21.55 -20.02
C ARG A 433 -4.40 20.75 -18.95
N SER A 434 -5.10 19.95 -18.16
CA SER A 434 -4.55 19.22 -17.02
C SER A 434 -4.27 17.75 -17.31
N LEU A 435 -5.12 17.09 -18.11
CA LEU A 435 -5.06 15.65 -18.34
C LEU A 435 -3.83 15.30 -19.19
N ALA A 436 -2.86 14.67 -18.54
CA ALA A 436 -1.56 14.30 -19.11
C ALA A 436 -1.54 12.83 -19.59
N PHE A 437 -2.38 11.99 -19.01
CA PHE A 437 -2.47 10.57 -19.31
C PHE A 437 -3.94 10.15 -19.40
N LEU A 438 -4.34 9.62 -20.54
CA LEU A 438 -5.65 9.01 -20.76
C LEU A 438 -5.43 7.61 -21.31
N ASP A 439 -5.63 6.61 -20.46
CA ASP A 439 -5.47 5.21 -20.84
C ASP A 439 -6.81 4.71 -21.39
N VAL A 440 -6.84 4.41 -22.69
CA VAL A 440 -7.99 3.81 -23.40
C VAL A 440 -7.51 2.56 -24.13
N ASP A 441 -8.39 1.58 -24.30
CA ASP A 441 -8.03 0.35 -25.01
C ASP A 441 -7.63 0.62 -26.47
N PRO A 442 -6.69 -0.16 -27.03
CA PRO A 442 -6.42 -0.10 -28.45
C PRO A 442 -7.66 -0.48 -29.25
N VAL A 443 -7.85 0.14 -30.42
CA VAL A 443 -8.93 -0.20 -31.34
C VAL A 443 -8.83 -1.69 -31.71
N PRO A 444 -9.85 -2.52 -31.42
CA PRO A 444 -9.79 -3.94 -31.70
C PRO A 444 -9.73 -4.17 -33.23
N PRO A 445 -8.92 -5.15 -33.70
CA PRO A 445 -8.80 -5.46 -35.12
C PRO A 445 -10.05 -6.13 -35.72
N GLU A 446 -11.08 -6.39 -34.91
CA GLU A 446 -12.30 -7.12 -35.28
C GLU A 446 -13.38 -6.24 -35.94
N ASP A 447 -13.22 -4.91 -35.92
CA ASP A 447 -14.12 -3.99 -36.64
C ASP A 447 -13.93 -4.19 -38.15
N LYS A 448 -14.98 -4.68 -38.83
CA LYS A 448 -14.98 -4.99 -40.27
C LYS A 448 -14.90 -3.76 -41.18
N ASP A 449 -15.04 -2.57 -40.61
CA ASP A 449 -15.08 -1.31 -41.35
C ASP A 449 -13.73 -0.57 -41.20
N GLU A 450 -12.91 -0.67 -42.24
CA GLU A 450 -11.58 -0.05 -42.32
C GLU A 450 -11.62 1.46 -42.07
N PHE A 451 -12.69 2.14 -42.50
CA PHE A 451 -12.85 3.58 -42.30
C PHE A 451 -13.10 3.94 -40.83
N LEU A 452 -13.91 3.13 -40.13
CA LEU A 452 -14.14 3.32 -38.69
C LEU A 452 -12.85 3.09 -37.91
N VAL A 453 -12.10 2.04 -38.22
CA VAL A 453 -10.80 1.74 -37.58
C VAL A 453 -9.81 2.88 -37.81
N GLU A 454 -9.64 3.34 -39.05
CA GLU A 454 -8.74 4.44 -39.37
C GLU A 454 -9.12 5.73 -38.63
N THR A 455 -10.43 6.02 -38.54
CA THR A 455 -10.94 7.20 -37.82
C THR A 455 -10.69 7.10 -36.32
N GLN A 456 -10.94 5.94 -35.71
CA GLN A 456 -10.67 5.72 -34.29
C GLN A 456 -9.17 5.83 -33.97
N MET A 457 -8.29 5.26 -34.81
CA MET A 457 -6.84 5.39 -34.66
C MET A 457 -6.38 6.86 -34.74
N LYS A 458 -6.92 7.63 -35.69
CA LYS A 458 -6.65 9.08 -35.79
C LYS A 458 -7.07 9.83 -34.53
N LEU A 459 -8.24 9.51 -33.98
CA LEU A 459 -8.73 10.13 -32.73
C LEU A 459 -7.86 9.76 -31.53
N GLN A 460 -7.47 8.48 -31.39
CA GLN A 460 -6.55 8.06 -30.33
C GLN A 460 -5.20 8.78 -30.43
N ALA A 461 -4.63 8.89 -31.64
CA ALA A 461 -3.40 9.64 -31.86
C ALA A 461 -3.53 11.13 -31.52
N GLU A 462 -4.69 11.75 -31.81
CA GLU A 462 -5.01 13.13 -31.41
C GLU A 462 -5.07 13.29 -29.89
N ILE A 463 -5.78 12.38 -29.22
CA ILE A 463 -5.89 12.31 -27.75
C ILE A 463 -4.49 12.20 -27.14
N THR A 464 -3.68 11.22 -27.57
CA THR A 464 -2.31 11.01 -27.08
C THR A 464 -1.46 12.26 -27.26
N ARG A 465 -1.51 12.92 -28.42
CA ARG A 465 -0.75 14.14 -28.69
C ARG A 465 -1.13 15.28 -27.74
N ARG A 466 -2.42 15.44 -27.43
CA ARG A 466 -2.92 16.46 -26.50
C ARG A 466 -2.49 16.16 -25.06
N CYS A 467 -2.61 14.91 -24.65
CA CYS A 467 -2.12 14.43 -23.36
C CYS A 467 -0.61 14.69 -23.20
N LEU A 468 0.21 14.37 -24.21
CA LEU A 468 1.64 14.67 -24.22
C LEU A 468 1.92 16.19 -24.12
N ALA A 469 1.15 17.02 -24.82
CA ALA A 469 1.29 18.47 -24.74
C ALA A 469 0.93 19.01 -23.33
N ASN A 470 -0.07 18.42 -22.67
CA ASN A 470 -0.41 18.75 -21.28
C ASN A 470 0.70 18.29 -20.31
N ALA A 471 1.23 17.08 -20.48
CA ALA A 471 2.36 16.55 -19.71
C ALA A 471 3.60 17.46 -19.78
N GLY A 472 3.94 17.95 -20.98
CA GLY A 472 5.04 18.90 -21.16
C GLY A 472 4.83 20.22 -20.42
N ARG A 473 3.60 20.74 -20.36
CA ARG A 473 3.29 21.96 -19.59
C ARG A 473 3.43 21.74 -18.09
N LEU A 474 2.97 20.60 -17.57
CA LEU A 474 3.11 20.24 -16.16
C LEU A 474 4.59 20.10 -15.77
N ALA A 475 5.41 19.47 -16.61
CA ALA A 475 6.85 19.34 -16.39
C ALA A 475 7.56 20.71 -16.33
N ASN A 476 7.19 21.64 -17.20
CA ASN A 476 7.75 22.99 -17.22
C ASN A 476 7.30 23.84 -16.02
N ALA A 477 6.03 23.71 -15.61
CA ALA A 477 5.51 24.38 -14.42
C ALA A 477 6.20 23.88 -13.13
N GLY A 478 6.50 22.58 -13.05
CA GLY A 478 7.23 21.99 -11.92
C GLY A 478 8.68 22.49 -11.80
N ARG A 479 9.36 22.76 -12.92
CA ARG A 479 10.74 23.29 -12.92
C ARG A 479 10.82 24.75 -12.47
N LEU A 480 9.88 25.59 -12.89
CA LEU A 480 9.81 26.99 -12.48
C LEU A 480 9.46 27.15 -10.98
N GLY A 481 8.73 26.19 -10.39
CA GLY A 481 8.38 26.19 -8.97
C GLY A 481 9.45 25.63 -8.03
N SER A 482 10.52 25.02 -8.55
CA SER A 482 11.67 24.55 -7.75
C SER A 482 12.85 25.51 -7.72
N GLU A 483 12.78 26.62 -8.47
CA GLU A 483 13.80 27.68 -8.53
C GLU A 483 13.42 28.94 -7.71
N THR A 484 12.35 28.87 -6.93
CA THR A 484 11.90 29.90 -5.97
C THR A 484 11.77 29.30 -4.58
#